data_AF-A0A940E322-F1
#
_entry.id   AF-A0A940E322-F1
#
_cell.length_a   1.000
_cell.length_b   1.000
_cell.length_c   1.000
_cell.angle_alpha   90.00
_cell.angle_beta   90.00
_cell.angle_gamma   90.00
#
_symmetry.space_group_name_H-M   'P 1'
#
loop_
_entity.id
_entity.type
_entity.pdbx_description
1 polymer ?
#
loop_
_entity_poly.entity_id
_entity_poly.type
_entity_poly.pdbx_seq_one_letter_code
_entity_poly.pdbx_strand_id
1 'polypeptide(L)'
;MQKRIAITITLVSITAGCSAQFTGAKSKALEPGNVPDSVVALAGPGQDLATARLLPEDNCFWYEHSGPVETTLVPLRATNGAPICAARDA
;
A
#
# COMPACT_ATOMS: atom_id res chain seq x y z
N MET A 1 -41.15 -31.96 -40.78
CA MET A 1 -41.18 -31.74 -39.32
C MET A 1 -39.81 -31.23 -38.89
N GLN A 2 -39.70 -29.93 -38.57
CA GLN A 2 -38.43 -29.23 -38.37
C GLN A 2 -38.11 -29.20 -36.88
N LYS A 3 -37.09 -29.96 -36.46
CA LYS A 3 -36.70 -30.13 -35.06
C LYS A 3 -36.00 -28.84 -34.59
N ARG A 4 -36.68 -28.08 -33.71
CA ARG A 4 -36.14 -26.84 -33.13
C ARG A 4 -35.00 -27.19 -32.17
N ILE A 5 -33.76 -26.94 -32.58
CA ILE A 5 -32.57 -27.08 -31.74
C ILE A 5 -32.50 -25.83 -30.87
N ALA A 6 -32.91 -25.96 -29.61
CA ALA A 6 -32.79 -24.91 -28.60
C ALA A 6 -31.33 -24.87 -28.12
N ILE A 7 -30.56 -23.88 -28.57
CA ILE A 7 -29.21 -23.61 -28.08
C ILE A 7 -29.36 -22.78 -26.80
N THR A 8 -29.28 -23.44 -25.66
CA THR A 8 -29.14 -22.79 -24.35
C THR A 8 -27.76 -22.15 -24.26
N ILE A 9 -27.72 -20.83 -24.27
CA ILE A 9 -26.50 -20.03 -24.10
C ILE A 9 -26.19 -19.99 -22.59
N THR A 10 -25.26 -20.84 -22.15
CA THR A 10 -24.75 -20.85 -20.78
C THR A 10 -23.84 -19.64 -20.60
N LEU A 11 -24.26 -18.67 -19.78
CA LEU A 11 -23.55 -17.44 -19.49
C LEU A 11 -22.31 -17.74 -18.61
N VAL A 12 -21.14 -17.86 -19.24
CA VAL A 12 -19.85 -17.98 -18.53
C VAL A 12 -19.52 -16.64 -17.87
N SER A 13 -19.61 -16.60 -16.54
CA SER A 13 -19.24 -15.44 -15.73
C SER A 13 -17.73 -15.47 -15.48
N ILE A 14 -17.00 -14.57 -16.14
CA ILE A 14 -15.56 -14.40 -15.93
C ILE A 14 -15.40 -13.54 -14.67
N THR A 15 -14.93 -14.13 -13.58
CA THR A 15 -14.50 -13.38 -12.39
C THR A 15 -13.14 -12.76 -12.68
N ALA A 16 -13.11 -11.46 -12.97
CA ALA A 16 -11.86 -10.71 -13.03
C ALA A 16 -11.30 -10.54 -11.60
N GLY A 17 -10.11 -11.06 -11.34
CA GLY A 17 -9.35 -10.75 -10.14
C GLY A 17 -8.67 -9.39 -10.30
N CYS A 18 -8.86 -8.49 -9.34
CA CYS A 18 -8.13 -7.23 -9.31
C CYS A 18 -6.76 -7.48 -8.67
N SER A 19 -5.71 -7.66 -9.49
CA SER A 19 -4.34 -7.51 -9.01
C SER A 19 -3.94 -6.04 -9.19
N ALA A 20 -3.68 -5.37 -8.07
CA ALA A 20 -3.10 -4.03 -8.13
C ALA A 20 -1.67 -4.16 -8.69
N GLN A 21 -1.50 -3.86 -9.98
CA GLN A 21 -0.18 -3.72 -10.57
C GLN A 21 0.39 -2.36 -10.16
N PHE A 22 1.33 -2.38 -9.22
CA PHE A 22 2.07 -1.20 -8.78
C PHE A 22 3.21 -0.94 -9.75
N THR A 23 2.94 -0.20 -10.83
CA THR A 23 3.99 0.42 -11.65
C THR A 23 4.02 1.91 -11.30
N GLY A 24 4.60 2.23 -10.15
CA GLY A 24 4.75 3.61 -9.67
C GLY A 24 6.10 4.17 -10.06
N ALA A 25 6.10 5.43 -10.51
CA ALA A 25 7.27 6.22 -10.84
C ALA A 25 8.37 6.12 -9.79
N LYS A 26 9.63 6.44 -10.17
CA LYS A 26 10.77 6.52 -9.26
C LYS A 26 10.45 7.48 -8.09
N SER A 27 9.84 6.96 -7.03
CA SER A 27 9.65 7.67 -5.77
C SER A 27 11.05 7.98 -5.29
N LYS A 28 11.42 9.26 -5.35
CA LYS A 28 12.68 9.76 -4.81
C LYS A 28 12.68 9.32 -3.36
N ALA A 29 13.47 8.28 -3.03
CA ALA A 29 13.51 7.74 -1.68
C ALA A 29 13.74 8.93 -0.75
N LEU A 30 12.78 9.18 0.14
CA LEU A 30 12.97 10.21 1.16
C LEU A 30 14.06 9.67 2.08
N GLU A 31 15.10 10.47 2.27
CA GLU A 31 16.12 10.18 3.27
C GLU A 31 15.43 9.96 4.63
N PRO A 32 15.87 8.98 5.43
CA PRO A 32 15.32 8.73 6.76
C PRO A 32 15.22 10.02 7.57
N GLY A 33 14.06 10.25 8.19
CA GLY A 33 13.81 11.43 9.02
C GLY A 33 13.39 12.68 8.26
N ASN A 34 13.47 12.70 6.92
CA ASN A 34 12.95 13.80 6.11
C ASN A 34 11.48 13.59 5.73
N VAL A 35 10.63 13.36 6.72
CA VAL A 35 9.20 13.07 6.55
C VAL A 35 8.38 14.37 6.49
N PRO A 36 7.40 14.51 5.59
CA PRO A 36 6.57 15.71 5.52
C PRO A 36 5.77 15.96 6.80
N ASP A 37 5.57 17.23 7.18
CA ASP A 37 4.78 17.62 8.37
C ASP A 37 3.36 17.03 8.35
N SER A 38 2.76 16.87 7.17
CA SER A 38 1.45 16.25 7.00
C SER A 38 1.43 14.78 7.45
N VAL A 39 2.54 14.05 7.27
CA VAL A 39 2.69 12.66 7.71
C VAL A 39 2.97 12.62 9.22
N VAL A 40 3.80 13.54 9.72
CA VAL A 40 4.06 13.69 11.17
C VAL A 40 2.77 13.94 11.94
N ALA A 41 1.90 14.82 11.43
CA ALA A 41 0.62 15.15 12.04
C ALA A 41 -0.38 13.98 12.06
N LEU A 42 -0.26 13.03 11.13
CA LEU A 42 -1.12 11.84 11.06
C LEU A 42 -0.61 10.70 11.93
N ALA A 43 0.71 10.61 12.16
CA ALA A 43 1.34 9.50 12.83
C ALA A 43 0.78 9.29 14.24
N GLY A 44 0.43 8.04 14.55
CA GLY A 44 0.08 7.61 15.90
C GLY A 44 1.28 7.68 16.86
N PRO A 45 1.03 7.72 18.17
CA PRO A 45 2.08 7.87 19.17
C PRO A 45 3.04 6.66 19.22
N GLY A 46 4.26 6.88 19.71
CA GLY A 46 5.22 5.82 20.02
C GLY A 46 5.98 5.23 18.82
N GLN A 47 5.91 5.90 17.65
CA GLN A 47 6.64 5.50 16.44
C GLN A 47 7.84 6.42 16.24
N ASP A 48 8.95 5.88 15.73
CA ASP A 48 10.17 6.65 15.51
C ASP A 48 10.11 7.39 14.16
N LEU A 49 9.80 8.68 14.22
CA LEU A 49 9.73 9.53 13.03
C LEU A 49 11.11 9.92 12.48
N ALA A 50 12.19 9.76 13.26
CA ALA A 50 13.53 10.12 12.82
C ALA A 50 14.13 9.08 11.86
N THR A 51 13.66 7.83 11.91
CA THR A 51 14.05 6.76 10.97
C THR A 51 13.02 6.53 9.87
N ALA A 52 11.89 7.25 9.93
CA ALA A 52 10.80 7.08 9.00
C ALA A 52 11.18 7.51 7.58
N ARG A 53 10.77 6.72 6.59
CA ARG A 53 11.08 6.89 5.16
C ARG A 53 9.96 6.34 4.29
N LEU A 54 9.86 6.83 3.05
CA LEU A 54 8.95 6.28 2.04
C LEU A 54 9.61 5.08 1.37
N LEU A 55 8.95 3.92 1.40
CA LEU A 55 9.39 2.74 0.68
C LEU A 55 8.80 2.73 -0.73
N PRO A 56 9.63 2.65 -1.80
CA PRO A 56 9.13 2.65 -3.17
C PRO A 56 8.37 1.38 -3.54
N GLU A 57 8.53 0.29 -2.78
CA GLU A 57 7.90 -1.02 -3.05
C GLU A 57 6.37 -0.96 -2.89
N ASP A 58 5.88 -0.23 -1.88
CA ASP A 58 4.46 -0.09 -1.58
C ASP A 58 3.98 1.37 -1.55
N ASN A 59 4.89 2.33 -1.74
CA ASN A 59 4.64 3.77 -1.67
C ASN A 59 4.06 4.21 -0.31
N CYS A 60 4.41 3.50 0.76
CA CYS A 60 4.01 3.78 2.12
C CYS A 60 5.19 4.18 3.01
N PHE A 61 4.90 4.87 4.11
CA PHE A 61 5.91 5.27 5.07
C PHE A 61 6.17 4.12 6.05
N TRP A 62 7.45 3.87 6.30
CA TRP A 62 7.95 2.84 7.22
C TRP A 62 9.01 3.45 8.12
N TYR A 63 9.15 2.91 9.34
CA TYR A 63 10.18 3.34 10.29
C TYR A 63 10.90 2.14 10.90
N GLU A 64 12.03 2.38 11.54
CA GLU A 64 12.81 1.34 12.20
C GLU A 64 12.30 1.10 13.62
N HIS A 65 11.90 -0.13 13.89
CA HIS A 65 11.57 -0.59 15.22
C HIS A 65 12.72 -1.45 15.76
N SER A 66 13.50 -0.88 16.68
CA SER A 66 14.58 -1.59 17.36
C SER A 66 14.05 -2.38 18.55
N GLY A 67 13.94 -3.70 18.37
CA GLY A 67 13.64 -4.66 19.43
C GLY A 67 14.90 -5.28 20.04
N PRO A 68 14.75 -6.14 21.08
CA PRO A 68 15.89 -6.79 21.74
C PRO A 68 16.72 -7.71 20.84
N VAL A 69 16.10 -8.23 19.76
CA VAL A 69 16.72 -9.23 18.88
C VAL A 69 17.16 -8.59 17.56
N GLU A 70 16.32 -7.73 16.98
CA GLU A 70 16.53 -7.17 15.65
C GLU A 70 15.98 -5.75 15.55
N THR A 71 16.50 -5.01 14.57
CA THR A 71 15.86 -3.79 14.09
C THR A 71 15.12 -4.12 12.80
N THR A 72 13.82 -3.91 12.82
CA THR A 72 12.93 -4.28 11.72
C THR A 72 12.22 -3.05 11.19
N LEU A 73 12.14 -2.93 9.87
CA LEU A 73 11.26 -1.96 9.24
C LEU A 73 9.80 -2.36 9.48
N VAL A 74 9.02 -1.45 10.04
CA VAL A 74 7.57 -1.64 10.25
C VAL A 74 6.77 -0.46 9.67
N PRO A 75 5.49 -0.66 9.28
CA PRO A 75 4.69 0.41 8.69
C PRO A 75 4.46 1.55 9.68
N LEU A 76 4.61 2.78 9.22
CA LEU A 76 4.17 3.97 9.95
C LEU A 76 2.64 4.05 9.86
N ARG A 77 1.99 4.11 11.02
CA ARG A 77 0.54 4.07 11.14
C ARG A 77 -0.03 5.37 11.66
N ALA A 78 -1.21 5.73 11.18
CA ALA A 78 -1.99 6.81 11.73
C ALA A 78 -2.61 6.41 13.09
N THR A 79 -3.16 7.37 13.83
CA THR A 79 -3.85 7.12 15.11
C THR A 79 -4.97 6.08 15.01
N ASN A 80 -5.61 5.94 13.85
CA ASN A 80 -6.63 4.92 13.59
C ASN A 80 -6.07 3.54 13.19
N GLY A 81 -4.74 3.39 13.18
CA GLY A 81 -4.04 2.16 12.82
C GLY A 81 -3.83 1.94 11.32
N ALA A 82 -4.39 2.78 10.44
CA ALA A 82 -4.18 2.66 8.99
C ALA A 82 -2.72 3.01 8.61
N PRO A 83 -2.12 2.34 7.61
CA PRO A 83 -0.81 2.74 7.09
C PRO A 83 -0.89 4.14 6.47
N ILE A 84 0.17 4.93 6.62
CA ILE A 84 0.29 6.24 5.96
C ILE A 84 1.04 6.05 4.65
N CYS A 85 0.44 6.43 3.54
CA CYS A 85 1.02 6.26 2.20
C CYS A 85 1.03 7.56 1.41
N ALA A 86 1.99 7.70 0.51
CA ALA A 86 2.04 8.85 -0.39
C ALA A 86 0.87 8.78 -1.39
N ALA A 87 0.31 9.95 -1.73
CA ALA A 87 -0.70 10.04 -2.77
C ALA A 87 -0.13 9.47 -4.08
N ARG A 88 -0.98 8.74 -4.82
CA ARG A 88 -0.64 8.32 -6.18
C ARG A 88 -0.89 9.53 -7.08
N ASP A 89 0.09 9.93 -7.88
CA ASP A 89 -0.15 10.88 -8.96
C ASP A 89 -1.22 10.29 -9.90
N ALA A 90 -2.23 11.09 -10.23
CA ALA A 90 -3.38 10.71 -11.05
C ALA A 90 -3.08 10.80 -12.55
#